data_AF-A0A8W8NT02-F1
#
_entry.id   AF-A0A8W8NT02-F1
#
_cell.length_a   1.000
_cell.length_b   1.000
_cell.length_c   1.000
_cell.angle_alpha   90.00
_cell.angle_beta   90.00
_cell.angle_gamma   90.00
#
_symmetry.space_group_name_H-M   'P 1'
#
loop_
_entity.id
_entity.type
_entity.pdbx_description
1 polymer ?
#
loop_
_entity_poly.entity_id
_entity_poly.type
_entity_poly.pdbx_seq_one_letter_code
_entity_poly.pdbx_strand_id
1 'polypeptide(L)'
;RIAPVFEERLKEMGQWLGVNGEAIYESIPWSHQNDTTTPDVWYTAKKTAQGTAVYAIVLTWPKANQLVLGAPSTSTTTVVSMLGYPSNFSWKPNPGGGMTVQIPVIPFDQIPSQDAWVFKIQGLKN
;
A
#
# COMPACT_ATOMS: atom_id res chain seq x y z
N ARG A 1 32.79 12.71 7.63
CA ARG A 1 32.46 11.64 6.66
C ARG A 1 31.34 10.81 7.27
N ILE A 2 30.30 10.48 6.51
CA ILE A 2 29.21 9.61 6.99
C ILE A 2 29.73 8.17 7.09
N ALA A 3 29.33 7.41 8.12
CA ALA A 3 29.70 6.00 8.23
C ALA A 3 29.06 5.19 7.09
N PRO A 4 29.76 4.22 6.47
CA PRO A 4 29.24 3.49 5.31
C PRO A 4 27.85 2.89 5.51
N VAL A 5 27.58 2.35 6.71
CA VAL A 5 26.26 1.79 7.06
C VAL A 5 25.14 2.83 6.97
N PHE A 6 25.37 4.08 7.38
CA PHE A 6 24.35 5.13 7.30
C PHE A 6 24.16 5.62 5.87
N GLU A 7 25.22 5.66 5.07
CA GLU A 7 25.12 5.99 3.65
C GLU A 7 24.29 4.94 2.89
N GLU A 8 24.50 3.66 3.19
CA GLU A 8 23.71 2.55 2.63
C GLU A 8 22.24 2.67 3.00
N ARG A 9 21.90 2.85 4.29
CA ARG A 9 20.50 3.04 4.73
C ARG A 9 19.83 4.23 4.06
N LEU A 10 20.52 5.36 3.94
CA LEU A 10 19.97 6.54 3.26
C LEU A 10 19.71 6.28 1.78
N LYS A 11 20.57 5.52 1.10
CA LYS A 11 20.37 5.12 -0.29
C LYS A 11 19.19 4.16 -0.45
N GLU A 12 19.10 3.14 0.40
CA GLU A 12 17.98 2.19 0.42
C GLU A 12 16.65 2.93 0.65
N MET A 13 16.59 3.82 1.65
CA MET A 13 15.42 4.67 1.89
C MET A 13 15.09 5.56 0.68
N GLY A 14 16.10 6.16 0.06
CA GLY A 14 15.92 7.00 -1.13
C GLY A 14 15.36 6.23 -2.33
N GLN A 15 15.82 5.00 -2.55
CA GLN A 15 15.30 4.10 -3.58
C GLN A 15 13.84 3.74 -3.30
N TRP A 16 13.52 3.37 -2.06
CA TRP A 16 12.15 3.06 -1.66
C TRP A 16 11.21 4.25 -1.83
N LEU A 17 11.63 5.44 -1.40
CA LEU A 17 10.87 6.70 -1.56
C LEU A 17 10.73 7.11 -3.03
N GLY A 18 11.69 6.76 -3.89
CA GLY A 18 11.58 6.98 -5.33
C GLY A 18 10.38 6.29 -5.96
N VAL A 19 9.99 5.13 -5.43
CA VAL A 19 8.83 4.36 -5.91
C VAL A 19 7.57 4.67 -5.10
N ASN A 20 7.69 4.73 -3.78
CA ASN A 20 6.56 4.79 -2.86
C ASN A 20 6.27 6.19 -2.30
N GLY A 21 7.05 7.19 -2.70
CA GLY A 21 6.97 8.56 -2.16
C GLY A 21 5.62 9.23 -2.35
N GLU A 22 4.82 8.81 -3.33
CA GLU A 22 3.43 9.28 -3.51
C GLU A 22 2.57 9.06 -2.26
N ALA A 23 2.82 7.97 -1.51
CA ALA A 23 2.10 7.63 -0.29
C ALA A 23 2.63 8.35 0.95
N ILE A 24 3.77 9.04 0.85
CA ILE A 24 4.41 9.72 1.99
C ILE A 24 4.30 11.23 1.83
N TYR A 25 4.81 11.77 0.72
CA TYR A 25 4.91 13.21 0.50
C TYR A 25 3.53 13.85 0.30
N GLU A 26 3.25 14.86 1.12
CA GLU A 26 1.97 15.60 1.14
C GLU A 26 0.76 14.69 1.41
N SER A 27 1.01 13.50 1.94
CA SER A 27 -0.06 12.66 2.48
C SER A 27 -0.59 13.27 3.78
N ILE A 28 -1.80 12.87 4.13
CA ILE A 28 -2.48 13.22 5.37
C ILE A 28 -2.82 11.93 6.12
N PRO A 29 -2.99 11.98 7.45
CA PRO A 29 -3.55 10.86 8.19
C PRO A 29 -4.92 10.46 7.61
N TRP A 30 -5.14 9.17 7.41
CA TRP A 30 -6.47 8.66 7.11
C TRP A 30 -7.26 8.42 8.41
N SER A 31 -8.54 8.10 8.29
CA SER A 31 -9.44 7.85 9.43
C SER A 31 -8.98 6.69 10.32
N HIS A 32 -8.21 5.75 9.75
CA HIS A 32 -7.56 4.65 10.44
C HIS A 32 -6.05 4.77 10.19
N GLN A 33 -5.21 4.67 11.21
CA GLN A 33 -3.75 4.76 11.06
C GLN A 33 -3.10 3.42 10.76
N ASN A 34 -3.64 2.34 11.33
CA ASN A 34 -3.20 0.96 11.10
C ASN A 34 -4.39 0.08 10.73
N ASP A 35 -4.12 -1.07 10.13
CA ASP A 35 -5.17 -2.04 9.85
C ASP A 35 -5.61 -2.81 11.09
N THR A 36 -6.89 -3.16 11.11
CA THR A 36 -7.53 -3.87 12.22
C THR A 36 -7.40 -5.38 12.11
N THR A 37 -7.07 -5.91 10.93
CA THR A 37 -7.03 -7.36 10.66
C THR A 37 -5.61 -7.84 10.39
N THR A 38 -4.88 -7.17 9.52
CA THR A 38 -3.50 -7.57 9.18
C THR A 38 -2.50 -6.69 9.95
N PRO A 39 -1.62 -7.28 10.78
CA PRO A 39 -0.58 -6.53 11.46
C PRO A 39 0.41 -5.92 10.45
N ASP A 40 1.15 -4.91 10.89
CA ASP A 40 2.19 -4.24 10.09
C ASP A 40 1.68 -3.60 8.78
N VAL A 41 0.39 -3.23 8.76
CA VAL A 41 -0.21 -2.41 7.71
C VAL A 41 -0.55 -1.04 8.27
N TRP A 42 0.00 0.00 7.65
CA TRP A 42 -0.20 1.40 8.03
C TRP A 42 -0.86 2.17 6.89
N TYR A 43 -1.65 3.18 7.23
CA TYR A 43 -2.40 3.94 6.25
C TYR A 43 -2.00 5.41 6.22
N THR A 44 -1.94 5.93 5.00
CA THR A 44 -1.98 7.36 4.71
C THR A 44 -3.05 7.64 3.66
N ALA A 45 -3.41 8.90 3.46
CA ALA A 45 -4.32 9.31 2.41
C ALA A 45 -3.79 10.53 1.67
N LYS A 46 -4.22 10.72 0.42
CA LYS A 46 -3.94 11.93 -0.35
C LYS A 46 -5.19 12.36 -1.12
N LYS A 47 -5.46 13.66 -1.14
CA LYS A 47 -6.51 14.23 -2.01
C LYS A 47 -6.01 14.25 -3.45
N THR A 48 -6.83 13.75 -4.35
CA THR A 48 -6.59 13.66 -5.80
C THR A 48 -7.76 14.32 -6.52
N ALA A 49 -7.61 14.59 -7.81
CA ALA A 49 -8.72 15.12 -8.62
C ALA A 49 -9.92 14.16 -8.66
N GLN A 50 -9.69 12.86 -8.47
CA GLN A 50 -10.68 11.80 -8.50
C GLN A 50 -11.26 11.46 -7.10
N GLY A 51 -10.92 12.24 -6.07
CA GLY A 51 -11.34 12.01 -4.69
C GLY A 51 -10.18 11.70 -3.77
N THR A 52 -10.37 10.85 -2.76
CA THR A 52 -9.30 10.47 -1.83
C THR A 52 -8.66 9.16 -2.27
N ALA A 53 -7.34 9.13 -2.43
CA ALA A 53 -6.56 7.90 -2.53
C ALA A 53 -6.07 7.51 -1.14
N VAL A 54 -6.28 6.26 -0.74
CA VAL A 54 -5.78 5.68 0.51
C VAL A 54 -4.63 4.73 0.16
N TYR A 55 -3.54 4.82 0.90
CA TYR A 55 -2.35 4.00 0.71
C TYR A 55 -2.19 3.05 1.88
N ALA A 56 -2.20 1.75 1.62
CA ALA A 56 -1.89 0.70 2.59
C ALA A 56 -0.40 0.34 2.45
N ILE A 57 0.40 0.75 3.42
CA ILE A 57 1.83 0.47 3.52
C ILE A 57 1.98 -0.84 4.30
N VAL A 58 2.39 -1.88 3.59
CA VAL A 58 2.53 -3.25 4.09
C VAL A 58 4.01 -3.52 4.36
N LEU A 59 4.38 -3.74 5.62
CA LEU A 59 5.78 -3.98 6.00
C LEU A 59 6.17 -5.48 5.96
N THR A 60 5.17 -6.36 5.94
CA THR A 60 5.38 -7.82 5.84
C THR A 60 4.60 -8.36 4.65
N TRP A 61 5.29 -8.97 3.67
CA TRP A 61 4.60 -9.50 2.50
C TRP A 61 3.54 -10.53 2.91
N PRO A 62 2.30 -10.40 2.41
CA PRO A 62 1.20 -11.27 2.80
C PRO A 62 1.46 -12.73 2.39
N LYS A 63 1.13 -13.64 3.31
CA LYS A 63 1.17 -15.09 3.05
C LYS A 63 -0.06 -15.50 2.23
N ALA A 64 0.04 -16.59 1.49
CA ALA A 64 -1.07 -17.17 0.71
C ALA A 64 -1.66 -16.24 -0.37
N ASN A 65 -0.85 -15.32 -0.91
CA ASN A 65 -1.21 -14.48 -2.05
C ASN A 65 -2.46 -13.60 -1.82
N GLN A 66 -2.77 -13.29 -0.56
CA GLN A 66 -3.97 -12.53 -0.19
C GLN A 66 -3.64 -11.51 0.89
N LEU A 67 -3.99 -10.26 0.65
CA LEU A 67 -3.91 -9.19 1.63
C LEU A 67 -5.32 -8.88 2.15
N VAL A 68 -5.54 -9.13 3.43
CA VAL A 68 -6.83 -8.89 4.09
C VAL A 68 -6.76 -7.56 4.82
N LEU A 69 -7.63 -6.62 4.50
CA LEU A 69 -7.67 -5.29 5.09
C LEU A 69 -9.03 -5.09 5.78
N GLY A 70 -9.02 -4.73 7.06
CA GLY A 70 -10.25 -4.55 7.84
C GLY A 70 -10.84 -3.14 7.78
N ALA A 71 -10.00 -2.12 7.60
CA ALA A 71 -10.44 -0.72 7.63
C ALA A 71 -11.16 -0.21 6.35
N PRO A 72 -10.80 -0.64 5.11
CA PRO A 72 -11.40 -0.10 3.90
C PRO A 72 -12.88 -0.46 3.72
N SER A 73 -13.72 0.55 3.48
CA SER A 73 -15.12 0.36 3.09
C SER A 73 -15.27 0.48 1.58
N THR A 74 -15.38 -0.65 0.89
CA THR A 74 -15.35 -0.71 -0.57
C THR A 74 -16.65 -0.25 -1.23
N SER A 75 -16.53 0.21 -2.48
CA SER A 75 -17.63 0.56 -3.37
C SER A 75 -17.48 -0.11 -4.75
N THR A 76 -18.46 0.07 -5.63
CA THR A 76 -18.40 -0.43 -7.01
C THR A 76 -17.33 0.26 -7.86
N THR A 77 -16.84 1.43 -7.43
CA THR A 77 -15.76 2.16 -8.12
C THR A 77 -14.40 1.91 -7.49
N THR A 78 -14.30 0.99 -6.53
CA THR A 78 -13.03 0.72 -5.84
C THR A 78 -12.02 0.06 -6.78
N VAL A 79 -10.86 0.70 -6.89
CA VAL A 79 -9.71 0.20 -7.66
C VAL A 79 -8.52 0.03 -6.73
N VAL A 80 -7.83 -1.09 -6.88
CA VAL A 80 -6.63 -1.43 -6.10
C VAL A 80 -5.46 -1.60 -7.06
N SER A 81 -4.35 -0.92 -6.76
CA SER A 81 -3.07 -0.99 -7.48
C SER A 81 -1.92 -1.04 -6.47
N MET A 82 -0.71 -1.35 -6.93
CA MET A 82 0.50 -1.29 -6.10
C MET A 82 1.48 -0.31 -6.74
N LEU A 83 2.06 0.59 -5.95
CA LEU A 83 3.00 1.57 -6.49
C LEU A 83 4.22 0.86 -7.10
N GLY A 84 4.63 1.29 -8.29
CA GLY A 84 5.70 0.65 -9.06
C GLY A 84 5.29 -0.63 -9.80
N TYR A 85 4.04 -1.09 -9.69
CA TYR A 85 3.54 -2.26 -10.41
C TYR A 85 2.49 -1.85 -11.47
N PRO A 86 2.57 -2.36 -12.72
CA PRO A 86 1.81 -1.81 -13.84
C PRO A 86 0.32 -2.18 -13.86
N SER A 87 -0.09 -3.19 -13.08
CA SER A 87 -1.45 -3.75 -13.17
C SER A 87 -2.26 -3.58 -11.88
N ASN A 88 -3.58 -3.53 -12.04
CA ASN A 88 -4.52 -3.51 -10.92
C ASN A 88 -4.72 -4.91 -10.34
N PHE A 89 -5.10 -4.95 -9.06
CA PHE A 89 -5.37 -6.18 -8.32
C PHE A 89 -6.88 -6.41 -8.21
N SER A 90 -7.30 -7.67 -8.40
CA SER A 90 -8.65 -8.08 -8.08
C SER A 90 -8.86 -8.11 -6.57
N TRP A 91 -10.05 -7.78 -6.10
CA TRP A 91 -10.39 -7.75 -4.69
C TRP A 91 -11.83 -8.21 -4.47
N LYS A 92 -12.16 -8.59 -3.24
CA LYS A 92 -13.51 -8.92 -2.79
C LYS A 92 -13.84 -8.25 -1.46
N PRO A 93 -15.07 -7.76 -1.23
CA PRO A 93 -15.47 -7.30 0.09
C PRO A 93 -15.57 -8.48 1.06
N ASN A 94 -15.26 -8.25 2.33
CA ASN A 94 -15.37 -9.28 3.37
C ASN A 94 -16.71 -9.18 4.13
N PRO A 95 -17.30 -10.31 4.57
CA PRO A 95 -18.45 -10.28 5.49
C PRO A 95 -18.06 -9.58 6.79
N GLY A 96 -18.78 -8.51 7.17
CA GLY A 96 -18.49 -7.72 8.37
C GLY A 96 -17.64 -6.45 8.15
N GLY A 97 -17.27 -6.14 6.91
CA GLY A 97 -16.48 -4.96 6.56
C GLY A 97 -15.05 -5.30 6.13
N GLY A 98 -14.37 -4.34 5.51
CA GLY A 98 -13.05 -4.56 4.94
C GLY A 98 -13.08 -5.22 3.55
N MET A 99 -11.90 -5.60 3.07
CA MET A 99 -11.68 -6.23 1.77
C MET A 99 -10.53 -7.22 1.78
N THR A 100 -10.55 -8.14 0.83
CA THR A 100 -9.42 -9.03 0.54
C THR A 100 -8.92 -8.75 -0.87
N VAL A 101 -7.67 -8.31 -0.98
CA VAL A 101 -6.96 -8.12 -2.25
C VAL A 101 -6.27 -9.43 -2.62
N GLN A 102 -6.49 -9.89 -3.84
CA GLN A 102 -5.84 -11.08 -4.40
C GLN A 102 -4.56 -10.64 -5.11
N ILE A 103 -3.43 -11.21 -4.71
CA ILE A 103 -2.11 -10.88 -5.22
C ILE A 103 -1.69 -11.99 -6.20
N PRO A 104 -1.53 -11.70 -7.49
CA PRO A 104 -1.02 -12.68 -8.44
C PRO A 104 0.43 -13.05 -8.10
N VAL A 105 0.93 -14.12 -8.70
CA VAL A 105 2.37 -14.41 -8.65
C VAL A 105 3.10 -13.27 -9.38
N ILE A 106 3.86 -12.46 -8.64
CA ILE A 106 4.61 -11.34 -9.20
C ILE A 106 6.02 -11.83 -9.55
N PRO A 107 6.45 -11.70 -10.82
CA PRO A 107 7.82 -11.96 -11.22
C PRO A 107 8.81 -11.09 -10.44
N PHE A 108 9.99 -11.63 -10.10
CA PHE A 108 10.98 -10.92 -9.26
C PHE A 108 11.41 -9.57 -9.84
N ASP A 109 11.53 -9.46 -11.17
CA ASP A 109 11.87 -8.23 -11.89
C ASP A 109 10.76 -7.17 -11.87
N GLN A 110 9.55 -7.54 -11.44
CA GLN A 110 8.39 -6.65 -11.32
C GLN A 110 8.04 -6.31 -9.87
N ILE A 111 8.77 -6.86 -8.89
CA ILE A 111 8.58 -6.51 -7.49
C ILE A 111 9.22 -5.13 -7.25
N PRO A 112 8.44 -4.11 -6.85
CA PRO A 112 8.90 -2.72 -6.83
C PRO A 112 9.83 -2.39 -5.65
N SER A 113 9.88 -3.24 -4.63
CA SER A 113 10.55 -2.98 -3.35
C SER A 113 10.80 -4.27 -2.58
N GLN A 114 11.82 -4.30 -1.72
CA GLN A 114 12.21 -5.48 -0.94
C GLN A 114 11.68 -5.45 0.51
N ASP A 115 11.54 -4.26 1.11
CA ASP A 115 11.27 -4.14 2.55
C ASP A 115 9.83 -3.76 2.89
N ALA A 116 9.15 -3.01 2.02
CA ALA A 116 7.75 -2.62 2.21
C ALA A 116 7.07 -2.32 0.88
N TRP A 117 5.77 -2.57 0.80
CA TRP A 117 4.97 -2.42 -0.41
C TRP A 117 3.76 -1.54 -0.15
N VAL A 118 3.40 -0.73 -1.14
CA VAL A 118 2.30 0.22 -0.98
C VAL A 118 1.18 -0.09 -1.96
N PHE A 119 0.03 -0.46 -1.42
CA PHE A 119 -1.21 -0.62 -2.18
C PHE A 119 -1.98 0.69 -2.19
N LYS A 120 -2.23 1.24 -3.38
CA LYS A 120 -3.07 2.41 -3.59
C LYS A 120 -4.50 1.97 -3.86
N ILE A 121 -5.41 2.46 -3.04
CA ILE A 121 -6.83 2.15 -3.06
C ILE A 121 -7.60 3.45 -3.31
N GLN A 122 -8.40 3.46 -4.37
CA GLN A 122 -9.23 4.61 -4.75
C GLN A 122 -10.70 4.22 -4.78
N GLY A 123 -11.60 5.19 -4.61
CA GLY A 123 -13.05 4.93 -4.65
C GLY A 123 -13.59 4.20 -3.42
N LEU A 124 -12.96 4.39 -2.25
CA LEU A 124 -13.52 3.95 -0.97
C LEU A 124 -14.67 4.87 -0.52
N LYS A 125 -15.56 4.33 0.33
CA LYS A 125 -16.68 5.08 0.90
C LYS A 125 -16.31 5.89 2.14
N ASN A 126 -15.18 5.58 2.78
CA ASN A 126 -14.72 6.13 4.06
C ASN A 126 -13.35 6.80 4.01
#